data_AF-A0A9E3IJY5-F1
#
_entry.id   AF-A0A9E3IJY5-F1
#
_cell.length_a   1.000
_cell.length_b   1.000
_cell.length_c   1.000
_cell.angle_alpha   90.00
_cell.angle_beta   90.00
_cell.angle_gamma   90.00
#
_symmetry.space_group_name_H-M   'P 1'
#
loop_
_entity.id
_entity.type
_entity.pdbx_description
1 polymer ?
#
loop_
_entity_poly.entity_id
_entity_poly.type
_entity_poly.pdbx_seq_one_letter_code
_entity_poly.pdbx_strand_id
1 'polypeptide(L)'
;AVAYAKDRLQMRALSGPKAPDKPADPIIVHPDVRKMLLTARAYAEGGRALAIYTALLIDKELNHPDADVRKECADEVALLTPIVKAFMTDNGWIATSHCMQVYGGHGFIHEWGMEQYVRDARINMIYEGTNTIQSLDLLGRKVLGDNGAKLKKFGRKIAQFVEDEGISEEMQEFVNPLAELGDKVTKLTTEIGMKAFQNPDEVGAAAVDYLRVCGHLVFAYFFARMAKVALDKKDSGDKFYAAKLITARFYFAKLLPETAGLIRTCRAGLKPLMEMDEALF
;
A
#
# COMPACT_ATOMS: atom_id res chain seq x y z
N ALA A 1 19.73 -1.52 -6.09
CA ALA A 1 18.91 -2.40 -6.95
C ALA A 1 18.80 -1.93 -8.40
N VAL A 2 18.13 -0.80 -8.71
CA VAL A 2 17.94 -0.36 -10.12
C VAL A 2 19.27 -0.17 -10.87
N ALA A 3 20.27 0.46 -10.24
CA ALA A 3 21.60 0.63 -10.83
C ALA A 3 22.24 -0.72 -11.18
N TYR A 4 22.32 -1.62 -10.20
CA TYR A 4 22.81 -2.99 -10.41
C TYR A 4 22.09 -3.73 -11.54
N ALA A 5 20.76 -3.61 -11.63
CA ALA A 5 19.98 -4.27 -12.68
C ALA A 5 20.29 -3.76 -14.10
N LYS A 6 20.72 -2.49 -14.24
CA LYS A 6 21.14 -1.91 -15.51
C LYS A 6 22.52 -2.38 -15.95
N ASP A 7 23.38 -2.76 -15.01
CA ASP A 7 24.77 -3.11 -15.26
C ASP A 7 24.98 -4.63 -15.35
N ARG A 8 24.31 -5.40 -14.48
CA ARG A 8 24.45 -6.85 -14.42
C ARG A 8 23.93 -7.51 -15.69
N LEU A 9 24.82 -8.18 -16.42
CA LEU A 9 24.48 -8.96 -17.61
C LEU A 9 24.19 -10.41 -17.22
N GLN A 10 23.03 -10.94 -17.62
CA GLN A 10 22.71 -12.36 -17.45
C GLN A 10 21.54 -12.78 -18.35
N MET A 11 21.72 -13.88 -19.09
CA MET A 11 20.79 -14.42 -20.08
C MET A 11 20.41 -13.43 -21.20
N ARG A 12 19.70 -13.91 -22.22
CA ARG A 12 19.07 -13.06 -23.24
C ARG A 12 17.60 -12.83 -22.90
N ALA A 13 17.06 -11.68 -23.31
CA ALA A 13 15.64 -11.44 -23.21
C ALA A 13 14.87 -12.44 -24.10
N LEU A 14 13.71 -12.89 -23.62
CA LEU A 14 12.86 -13.85 -24.33
C LEU A 14 12.36 -13.33 -25.68
N SER A 15 12.25 -12.01 -25.84
CA SER A 15 11.88 -11.33 -27.09
C SER A 15 13.06 -11.10 -28.04
N GLY A 16 14.16 -11.83 -27.86
CA GLY A 16 15.42 -11.64 -28.58
C GLY A 16 16.38 -10.62 -27.92
N PRO A 17 17.68 -10.64 -28.29
CA PRO A 17 18.73 -9.86 -27.65
C PRO A 17 18.42 -8.35 -27.59
N LYS A 18 18.67 -7.73 -26.43
CA LYS A 18 18.50 -6.28 -26.21
C LYS A 18 19.83 -5.52 -26.13
N ALA A 19 20.93 -6.23 -25.86
CA ALA A 19 22.29 -5.75 -26.03
C ALA A 19 23.06 -6.74 -26.92
N PRO A 20 22.84 -6.71 -28.26
CA PRO A 20 23.40 -7.68 -29.19
C PRO A 20 24.93 -7.80 -29.10
N ASP A 21 25.62 -6.67 -28.87
CA ASP A 21 27.08 -6.60 -28.82
C ASP A 21 27.70 -7.06 -27.48
N LYS A 22 26.86 -7.36 -26.49
CA LYS A 22 27.28 -7.87 -25.17
C LYS A 22 27.08 -9.38 -25.09
N PRO A 23 27.78 -10.12 -24.20
CA PRO A 23 27.59 -11.57 -24.05
C PRO A 23 26.20 -11.96 -23.53
N ALA A 24 25.53 -11.07 -22.80
CA ALA A 24 24.17 -11.24 -22.29
C ALA A 24 23.48 -9.87 -22.19
N ASP A 25 22.17 -9.87 -21.95
CA ASP A 25 21.41 -8.65 -21.75
C ASP A 25 21.46 -8.19 -20.28
N PRO A 26 21.39 -6.88 -20.02
CA PRO A 26 21.19 -6.35 -18.67
C PRO A 26 19.94 -6.92 -18.03
N ILE A 27 20.00 -7.37 -16.78
CA ILE A 27 18.85 -8.05 -16.16
C ILE A 27 17.60 -7.19 -16.03
N ILE A 28 17.71 -5.85 -16.10
CA ILE A 28 16.57 -4.94 -16.12
C ILE A 28 15.63 -5.15 -17.32
N VAL A 29 16.03 -5.86 -18.36
CA VAL A 29 15.15 -6.18 -19.48
C VAL A 29 14.15 -7.29 -19.14
N HIS A 30 14.43 -8.10 -18.11
CA HIS A 30 13.61 -9.24 -17.75
C HIS A 30 12.33 -8.81 -17.00
N PRO A 31 11.14 -9.32 -17.38
CA PRO A 31 9.87 -8.87 -16.80
C PRO A 31 9.78 -9.02 -15.28
N ASP A 32 10.30 -10.10 -14.71
CA ASP A 32 10.20 -10.33 -13.27
C ASP A 32 11.13 -9.42 -12.45
N VAL A 33 12.33 -9.10 -12.97
CA VAL A 33 13.20 -8.06 -12.42
C VAL A 33 12.49 -6.71 -12.41
N ARG A 34 11.79 -6.38 -13.51
CA ARG A 34 10.98 -5.15 -13.58
C ARG A 34 9.83 -5.16 -12.57
N LYS A 35 9.14 -6.29 -12.39
CA LYS A 35 8.07 -6.43 -11.40
C LYS A 35 8.61 -6.12 -10.00
N MET A 36 9.72 -6.74 -9.59
CA MET A 36 10.33 -6.48 -8.28
C MET A 36 10.71 -5.00 -8.09
N LEU A 37 11.35 -4.39 -9.09
CA LEU A 37 11.74 -2.98 -9.04
C LEU A 37 10.54 -2.02 -9.04
N LEU A 38 9.49 -2.32 -9.82
CA LEU A 38 8.26 -1.54 -9.86
C LEU A 38 7.46 -1.67 -8.56
N THR A 39 7.44 -2.85 -7.93
CA THR A 39 6.85 -3.03 -6.59
C THR A 39 7.56 -2.16 -5.56
N ALA A 40 8.88 -2.22 -5.50
CA ALA A 40 9.66 -1.39 -4.57
C ALA A 40 9.44 0.12 -4.84
N ARG A 41 9.41 0.52 -6.11
CA ARG A 41 9.12 1.90 -6.51
C ARG A 41 7.72 2.35 -6.08
N ALA A 42 6.69 1.54 -6.36
CA ALA A 42 5.32 1.87 -6.04
C ALA A 42 5.13 2.02 -4.51
N TYR A 43 5.67 1.10 -3.71
CA TYR A 43 5.58 1.22 -2.27
C TYR A 43 6.36 2.42 -1.71
N ALA A 44 7.54 2.72 -2.25
CA ALA A 44 8.30 3.91 -1.83
C ALA A 44 7.60 5.22 -2.20
N GLU A 45 6.99 5.31 -3.39
CA GLU A 45 6.30 6.52 -3.83
C GLU A 45 4.96 6.73 -3.10
N GLY A 46 4.14 5.68 -2.96
CA GLY A 46 2.87 5.73 -2.22
C GLY A 46 3.10 6.00 -0.73
N GLY A 47 4.07 5.33 -0.12
CA GLY A 47 4.44 5.54 1.28
C GLY A 47 4.92 6.96 1.55
N ARG A 48 5.71 7.54 0.64
CA ARG A 48 6.14 8.94 0.77
C ARG A 48 4.96 9.91 0.66
N ALA A 49 4.02 9.68 -0.25
CA ALA A 49 2.83 10.52 -0.39
C ALA A 49 1.98 10.51 0.90
N LEU A 50 1.73 9.32 1.45
CA LEU A 50 0.98 9.18 2.70
C LEU A 50 1.74 9.77 3.91
N ALA A 51 3.05 9.55 4.02
CA ALA A 51 3.85 10.08 5.13
C ALA A 51 3.86 11.62 5.14
N ILE A 52 4.09 12.25 3.98
CA ILE A 52 4.06 13.72 3.86
C ILE A 52 2.66 14.27 4.15
N TYR A 53 1.62 13.61 3.65
CA TYR A 53 0.25 14.01 3.93
C TYR A 53 -0.07 13.95 5.44
N THR A 54 0.31 12.86 6.09
CA THR A 54 0.07 12.67 7.53
C THR A 54 0.88 13.67 8.35
N ALA A 55 2.13 13.96 7.98
CA ALA A 55 2.94 14.99 8.64
C ALA A 55 2.28 16.38 8.56
N LEU A 56 1.75 16.75 7.39
CA LEU A 56 1.01 18.02 7.23
C LEU A 56 -0.25 18.07 8.10
N LEU A 57 -0.96 16.94 8.24
CA LEU A 57 -2.11 16.87 9.14
C LEU A 57 -1.71 17.05 10.60
N ILE A 58 -0.59 16.44 11.04
CA ILE A 58 -0.07 16.60 12.40
C ILE A 58 0.30 18.07 12.66
N ASP A 59 0.98 18.74 11.72
CA ASP A 59 1.31 20.16 11.86
C ASP A 59 0.06 21.03 12.03
N LYS A 60 -1.00 20.73 11.26
CA LYS A 60 -2.29 21.43 11.38
C LYS A 60 -3.00 21.09 12.67
N GLU A 61 -3.03 19.82 13.08
CA GLU A 61 -3.58 19.36 14.35
C GLU A 61 -2.98 20.12 15.53
N LEU A 62 -1.66 20.35 15.51
CA LEU A 62 -0.96 21.00 16.62
C LEU A 62 -1.04 22.53 16.59
N ASN A 63 -1.02 23.13 15.40
CA ASN A 63 -0.73 24.56 15.26
C ASN A 63 -1.80 25.39 14.53
N HIS A 64 -2.82 24.78 13.92
CA HIS A 64 -3.81 25.56 13.19
C HIS A 64 -4.62 26.47 14.14
N PRO A 65 -4.90 27.75 13.80
CA PRO A 65 -5.59 28.68 14.72
C PRO A 65 -7.02 28.25 15.06
N ASP A 66 -7.72 27.66 14.09
CA ASP A 66 -9.08 27.13 14.26
C ASP A 66 -9.09 25.76 14.95
N ALA A 67 -9.82 25.66 16.07
CA ALA A 67 -9.96 24.44 16.87
C ALA A 67 -10.70 23.31 16.15
N ASP A 68 -11.66 23.63 15.29
CA ASP A 68 -12.39 22.62 14.54
C ASP A 68 -11.46 21.96 13.53
N VAL A 69 -10.68 22.76 12.79
CA VAL A 69 -9.65 22.24 11.86
C VAL A 69 -8.63 21.36 12.57
N ARG A 70 -8.18 21.74 13.78
CA ARG A 70 -7.28 20.90 14.59
C ARG A 70 -7.91 19.53 14.89
N LYS A 71 -9.16 19.53 15.34
CA LYS A 71 -9.92 18.31 15.63
C LYS A 71 -10.13 17.45 14.38
N GLU A 72 -10.45 18.07 13.23
CA GLU A 72 -10.61 17.34 11.97
C GLU A 72 -9.31 16.64 11.54
N CYS A 73 -8.17 17.32 11.69
CA CYS A 73 -6.87 16.75 11.39
C CYS A 73 -6.52 15.62 12.36
N ALA A 74 -6.77 15.81 13.67
CA ALA A 74 -6.55 14.78 14.68
C ALA A 74 -7.34 13.50 14.40
N ASP A 75 -8.62 13.63 14.00
CA ASP A 75 -9.47 12.50 13.65
C ASP A 75 -8.91 11.69 12.46
N GLU A 76 -8.36 12.38 11.45
CA GLU A 76 -7.79 11.74 10.28
C GLU A 76 -6.39 11.15 10.56
N VAL A 77 -5.56 11.84 11.33
CA VAL A 77 -4.27 11.32 11.82
C VAL A 77 -4.49 10.04 12.64
N ALA A 78 -5.50 10.02 13.51
CA ALA A 78 -5.84 8.85 14.30
C ALA A 78 -6.28 7.64 13.44
N LEU A 79 -6.89 7.88 12.27
CA LEU A 79 -7.23 6.82 11.31
C LEU A 79 -6.01 6.35 10.50
N LEU A 80 -5.15 7.28 10.09
CA LEU A 80 -4.06 7.00 9.14
C LEU A 80 -2.80 6.47 9.83
N THR A 81 -2.54 6.80 11.09
CA THR A 81 -1.28 6.41 11.76
C THR A 81 -1.08 4.89 11.88
N PRO A 82 -2.10 4.04 12.15
CA PRO A 82 -1.91 2.59 12.10
C PRO A 82 -1.59 2.07 10.71
N ILE A 83 -2.12 2.71 9.66
CA ILE A 83 -1.83 2.37 8.25
C ILE A 83 -0.40 2.80 7.90
N VAL A 84 0.00 4.01 8.27
CA VAL A 84 1.39 4.50 8.14
C VAL A 84 2.36 3.52 8.79
N LYS A 85 2.03 3.02 9.98
CA LYS A 85 2.85 2.03 10.67
C LYS A 85 2.79 0.69 9.93
N ALA A 86 1.70 -0.07 10.07
CA ALA A 86 1.72 -1.48 9.70
C ALA A 86 1.82 -1.72 8.18
N PHE A 87 1.04 -0.99 7.38
CA PHE A 87 1.03 -1.20 5.93
C PHE A 87 2.35 -0.78 5.29
N MET A 88 2.95 0.33 5.72
CA MET A 88 4.24 0.76 5.15
C MET A 88 5.39 -0.12 5.62
N THR A 89 5.39 -0.63 6.85
CA THR A 89 6.49 -1.48 7.32
C THR A 89 6.47 -2.87 6.70
N ASP A 90 5.28 -3.48 6.52
CA ASP A 90 5.16 -4.75 5.78
C ASP A 90 5.67 -4.60 4.34
N ASN A 91 5.18 -3.57 3.65
CA ASN A 91 5.52 -3.35 2.24
C ASN A 91 6.95 -2.83 2.07
N GLY A 92 7.49 -2.11 3.05
CA GLY A 92 8.90 -1.70 3.10
C GLY A 92 9.82 -2.92 3.18
N TRP A 93 9.50 -3.89 4.03
CA TRP A 93 10.25 -5.14 4.12
C TRP A 93 10.17 -5.95 2.81
N ILE A 94 8.98 -6.13 2.23
CA ILE A 94 8.81 -6.77 0.92
C ILE A 94 9.67 -6.08 -0.15
N ALA A 95 9.65 -4.74 -0.21
CA ALA A 95 10.44 -3.97 -1.14
C ALA A 95 11.95 -4.20 -0.97
N THR A 96 12.45 -4.21 0.27
CA THR A 96 13.87 -4.51 0.54
C THR A 96 14.24 -5.93 0.14
N SER A 97 13.39 -6.91 0.43
CA SER A 97 13.60 -8.32 0.05
C SER A 97 13.63 -8.49 -1.47
N HIS A 98 12.71 -7.86 -2.20
CA HIS A 98 12.75 -7.84 -3.67
C HIS A 98 14.01 -7.15 -4.20
N CYS A 99 14.40 -6.03 -3.60
CA CYS A 99 15.62 -5.33 -4.01
C CYS A 99 16.87 -6.18 -3.77
N MET A 100 16.91 -6.99 -2.71
CA MET A 100 17.97 -7.97 -2.46
C MET A 100 17.94 -9.09 -3.51
N GLN A 101 16.76 -9.62 -3.82
CA GLN A 101 16.56 -10.67 -4.82
C GLN A 101 17.07 -10.26 -6.22
N VAL A 102 16.94 -8.98 -6.59
CA VAL A 102 17.48 -8.43 -7.86
C VAL A 102 18.99 -8.61 -7.97
N TYR A 103 19.74 -8.67 -6.87
CA TYR A 103 21.18 -8.92 -6.90
C TYR A 103 21.52 -10.41 -7.06
N GLY A 104 20.56 -11.32 -6.91
CA GLY A 104 20.82 -12.75 -6.80
C GLY A 104 21.73 -13.05 -5.61
N GLY A 105 22.69 -13.97 -5.77
CA GLY A 105 23.62 -14.34 -4.70
C GLY A 105 24.41 -13.17 -4.11
N HIS A 106 24.76 -12.15 -4.92
CA HIS A 106 25.43 -10.94 -4.45
C HIS A 106 24.60 -10.18 -3.39
N GLY A 107 23.27 -10.27 -3.45
CA GLY A 107 22.39 -9.60 -2.49
C GLY A 107 22.54 -10.13 -1.07
N PHE A 108 23.01 -11.38 -0.92
CA PHE A 108 23.25 -12.02 0.36
C PHE A 108 24.65 -11.75 0.92
N ILE A 109 25.53 -11.14 0.12
CA ILE A 109 26.90 -10.83 0.53
C ILE A 109 26.97 -9.42 1.11
N HIS A 110 27.58 -9.31 2.29
CA HIS A 110 27.64 -8.07 3.07
C HIS A 110 28.22 -6.88 2.28
N GLU A 111 29.18 -7.10 1.37
CA GLU A 111 29.81 -6.05 0.55
C GLU A 111 28.80 -5.24 -0.28
N TRP A 112 27.66 -5.85 -0.67
CA TRP A 112 26.62 -5.19 -1.46
C TRP A 112 25.58 -4.47 -0.60
N GLY A 113 25.58 -4.70 0.72
CA GLY A 113 24.74 -4.03 1.71
C GLY A 113 23.23 -4.32 1.64
N MET A 114 22.76 -5.10 0.67
CA MET A 114 21.32 -5.34 0.51
C MET A 114 20.71 -6.15 1.67
N GLU A 115 21.45 -7.13 2.18
CA GLU A 115 21.05 -7.95 3.34
C GLU A 115 20.82 -7.10 4.60
N GLN A 116 21.62 -6.03 4.79
CA GLN A 116 21.46 -5.12 5.91
C GLN A 116 20.09 -4.42 5.86
N TYR A 117 19.68 -3.88 4.71
CA TYR A 117 18.36 -3.23 4.60
C TYR A 117 17.20 -4.19 4.91
N VAL A 118 17.32 -5.47 4.56
CA VAL A 118 16.30 -6.48 4.88
C VAL A 118 16.22 -6.73 6.38
N ARG A 119 17.36 -6.85 7.07
CA ARG A 119 17.41 -7.01 8.53
C ARG A 119 16.89 -5.76 9.24
N ASP A 120 17.38 -4.59 8.85
CA ASP A 120 17.04 -3.31 9.48
C ASP A 120 15.57 -2.93 9.22
N ALA A 121 14.98 -3.34 8.10
CA ALA A 121 13.54 -3.15 7.86
C ALA A 121 12.65 -4.08 8.72
N ARG A 122 13.17 -5.23 9.19
CA ARG A 122 12.37 -6.23 9.91
C ARG A 122 11.85 -5.71 11.25
N ILE A 123 12.65 -4.94 11.98
CA ILE A 123 12.28 -4.43 13.31
C ILE A 123 11.07 -3.49 13.27
N ASN A 124 10.87 -2.79 12.15
CA ASN A 124 9.80 -1.80 12.02
C ASN A 124 8.39 -2.41 12.13
N MET A 125 8.24 -3.70 11.78
CA MET A 125 6.97 -4.43 11.93
C MET A 125 6.68 -4.86 13.39
N ILE A 126 7.67 -4.74 14.28
CA ILE A 126 7.64 -5.35 15.62
C ILE A 126 7.54 -4.28 16.71
N TYR A 127 8.44 -3.29 16.71
CA TYR A 127 8.47 -2.26 17.75
C TYR A 127 7.27 -1.29 17.66
N GLU A 128 7.08 -0.43 18.66
CA GLU A 128 6.02 0.59 18.69
C GLU A 128 4.62 0.02 18.40
N GLY A 129 4.37 -1.18 18.93
CA GLY A 129 3.20 -2.00 18.66
C GLY A 129 3.37 -2.82 17.38
N THR A 130 3.28 -4.14 17.50
CA THR A 130 3.37 -5.05 16.34
C THR A 130 2.31 -4.73 15.30
N ASN A 131 2.53 -5.16 14.05
CA ASN A 131 1.55 -4.93 12.99
C ASN A 131 0.16 -5.51 13.31
N THR A 132 0.07 -6.60 14.07
CA THR A 132 -1.20 -7.11 14.61
C THR A 132 -1.86 -6.13 15.58
N ILE A 133 -1.10 -5.55 16.52
CA ILE A 133 -1.63 -4.56 17.48
C ILE A 133 -2.11 -3.30 16.76
N GLN A 134 -1.38 -2.83 15.75
CA GLN A 134 -1.79 -1.68 14.92
C GLN A 134 -3.06 -1.98 14.13
N SER A 135 -3.20 -3.22 13.66
CA SER A 135 -4.39 -3.68 12.94
C SER A 135 -5.63 -3.75 13.84
N LEU A 136 -5.46 -4.26 15.06
CA LEU A 136 -6.49 -4.27 16.09
C LEU A 136 -6.89 -2.85 16.52
N ASP A 137 -5.90 -1.95 16.66
CA ASP A 137 -6.16 -0.55 16.93
C ASP A 137 -7.03 0.08 15.84
N LEU A 138 -6.65 -0.09 14.57
CA LEU A 138 -7.40 0.43 13.44
C LEU A 138 -8.84 -0.08 13.42
N LEU A 139 -9.03 -1.40 13.29
CA LEU A 139 -10.36 -1.97 13.11
C LEU A 139 -11.20 -1.84 14.37
N GLY A 140 -10.67 -2.23 15.52
CA GLY A 140 -11.40 -2.23 16.79
C GLY A 140 -11.65 -0.81 17.32
N ARG A 141 -10.58 -0.03 17.54
CA ARG A 141 -10.69 1.26 18.25
C ARG A 141 -10.98 2.44 17.32
N LYS A 142 -10.32 2.52 16.16
CA LYS A 142 -10.42 3.71 15.27
C LYS A 142 -11.60 3.64 14.30
N VAL A 143 -12.05 2.44 13.92
CA VAL A 143 -13.17 2.24 13.00
C VAL A 143 -14.42 1.80 13.74
N LEU A 144 -14.44 0.64 14.40
CA LEU A 144 -15.65 0.17 15.06
C LEU A 144 -16.00 0.97 16.32
N GLY A 145 -14.97 1.39 17.08
CA GLY A 145 -15.13 2.18 18.30
C GLY A 145 -15.83 3.54 18.11
N ASP A 146 -15.85 4.09 16.89
CA ASP A 146 -16.58 5.32 16.56
C ASP A 146 -17.72 5.11 15.55
N ASN A 147 -18.17 3.86 15.37
CA ASN A 147 -19.18 3.46 14.38
C ASN A 147 -18.82 3.87 12.93
N GLY A 148 -17.53 3.88 12.64
CA GLY A 148 -16.93 4.18 11.34
C GLY A 148 -16.96 5.66 10.99
N ALA A 149 -17.12 6.56 11.95
CA ALA A 149 -17.25 7.99 11.68
C ALA A 149 -16.01 8.56 10.98
N LYS A 150 -14.80 8.26 11.47
CA LYS A 150 -13.53 8.65 10.83
C LYS A 150 -13.38 8.06 9.43
N LEU A 151 -13.64 6.75 9.29
CA LEU A 151 -13.54 6.07 8.01
C LEU A 151 -14.52 6.64 6.99
N LYS A 152 -15.77 6.91 7.36
CA LYS A 152 -16.77 7.55 6.50
C LYS A 152 -16.35 8.95 6.08
N LYS A 153 -15.73 9.74 6.99
CA LYS A 153 -15.22 11.07 6.67
C LYS A 153 -14.09 11.01 5.64
N PHE A 154 -13.14 10.08 5.81
CA PHE A 154 -12.10 9.85 4.81
C PHE A 154 -12.69 9.33 3.48
N GLY A 155 -13.65 8.41 3.55
CA GLY A 155 -14.37 7.89 2.38
C GLY A 155 -15.09 8.98 1.59
N ARG A 156 -15.65 10.00 2.24
CA ARG A 156 -16.22 11.18 1.54
C ARG A 156 -15.17 11.96 0.75
N LYS A 157 -13.94 12.08 1.25
CA LYS A 157 -12.84 12.71 0.49
C LYS A 157 -12.47 11.91 -0.76
N ILE A 158 -12.49 10.59 -0.66
CA ILE A 158 -12.26 9.70 -1.80
C ILE A 158 -13.40 9.83 -2.80
N ALA A 159 -14.66 9.78 -2.33
CA ALA A 159 -15.84 9.89 -3.18
C ALA A 159 -15.87 11.22 -3.93
N GLN A 160 -15.57 12.34 -3.26
CA GLN A 160 -15.46 13.64 -3.90
C GLN A 160 -14.40 13.65 -5.00
N PHE A 161 -13.21 13.08 -4.73
CA PHE A 161 -12.16 13.00 -5.75
C PHE A 161 -12.56 12.12 -6.95
N VAL A 162 -13.27 11.02 -6.71
CA VAL A 162 -13.82 10.17 -7.76
C VAL A 162 -14.86 10.92 -8.59
N GLU A 163 -15.71 11.72 -7.96
CA GLU A 163 -16.71 12.56 -8.65
C GLU A 163 -16.03 13.64 -9.51
N ASP A 164 -15.11 14.40 -8.91
CA ASP A 164 -14.41 15.51 -9.56
C ASP A 164 -13.61 15.05 -10.80
N GLU A 165 -12.92 13.91 -10.68
CA GLU A 165 -12.05 13.39 -11.73
C GLU A 165 -12.73 12.33 -12.62
N GLY A 166 -13.92 11.87 -12.24
CA GLY A 166 -14.70 10.85 -12.94
C GLY A 166 -15.28 11.30 -14.28
N ILE A 167 -15.18 12.60 -14.60
CA ILE A 167 -15.52 13.14 -15.92
C ILE A 167 -14.40 12.95 -16.95
N SER A 168 -13.17 12.69 -16.51
CA SER A 168 -12.02 12.50 -17.40
C SER A 168 -11.90 11.03 -17.82
N GLU A 169 -11.88 10.78 -19.13
CA GLU A 169 -11.72 9.41 -19.68
C GLU A 169 -10.37 8.80 -19.27
N GLU A 170 -9.30 9.59 -19.28
CA GLU A 170 -7.95 9.14 -18.90
C GLU A 170 -7.83 8.81 -17.40
N MET A 171 -8.73 9.34 -16.57
CA MET A 171 -8.75 9.02 -15.13
C MET A 171 -9.51 7.76 -14.80
N GLN A 172 -10.35 7.23 -15.71
CA GLN A 172 -11.23 6.08 -15.46
C GLN A 172 -10.48 4.83 -15.00
N GLU A 173 -9.27 4.60 -15.51
CA GLU A 173 -8.44 3.46 -15.11
C GLU A 173 -7.98 3.52 -13.63
N PHE A 174 -8.10 4.69 -12.98
CA PHE A 174 -7.74 4.90 -11.57
C PHE A 174 -8.96 5.11 -10.68
N VAL A 175 -9.93 5.94 -11.10
CA VAL A 175 -11.08 6.29 -10.26
C VAL A 175 -12.09 5.16 -10.13
N ASN A 176 -12.31 4.36 -11.18
CA ASN A 176 -13.23 3.21 -11.12
C ASN A 176 -12.81 2.15 -10.10
N PRO A 177 -11.56 1.61 -10.16
CA PRO A 177 -11.12 0.65 -9.15
C PRO A 177 -11.00 1.26 -7.74
N LEU A 178 -10.74 2.58 -7.63
CA LEU A 178 -10.74 3.28 -6.35
C LEU A 178 -12.15 3.35 -5.73
N ALA A 179 -13.15 3.74 -6.53
CA ALA A 179 -14.56 3.78 -6.12
C ALA A 179 -15.06 2.39 -5.71
N GLU A 180 -14.78 1.38 -6.53
CA GLU A 180 -15.15 -0.01 -6.26
C GLU A 180 -14.55 -0.51 -4.93
N LEU A 181 -13.28 -0.19 -4.66
CA LEU A 181 -12.66 -0.55 -3.39
C LEU A 181 -13.26 0.22 -2.21
N GLY A 182 -13.60 1.49 -2.38
CA GLY A 182 -14.30 2.28 -1.34
C GLY A 182 -15.64 1.67 -0.94
N ASP A 183 -16.43 1.23 -1.92
CA ASP A 183 -17.70 0.52 -1.69
C ASP A 183 -17.48 -0.82 -0.98
N LYS A 184 -16.47 -1.58 -1.43
CA LYS A 184 -16.11 -2.86 -0.82
C LYS A 184 -15.67 -2.70 0.64
N VAL A 185 -14.87 -1.68 0.96
CA VAL A 185 -14.46 -1.39 2.35
C VAL A 185 -15.65 -1.02 3.20
N THR A 186 -16.58 -0.21 2.69
CA THR A 186 -17.81 0.16 3.42
C THR A 186 -18.67 -1.07 3.75
N LYS A 187 -18.89 -1.94 2.77
CA LYS A 187 -19.63 -3.20 2.96
C LYS A 187 -18.92 -4.13 3.93
N LEU A 188 -17.61 -4.35 3.72
CA LEU A 188 -16.80 -5.22 4.57
C LEU A 188 -16.79 -4.75 6.04
N THR A 189 -16.64 -3.45 6.27
CA THR A 189 -16.66 -2.85 7.61
C THR A 189 -18.00 -3.12 8.32
N THR A 190 -19.10 -2.99 7.57
CA THR A 190 -20.45 -3.24 8.10
C THR A 190 -20.63 -4.72 8.44
N GLU A 191 -20.24 -5.62 7.54
CA GLU A 191 -20.30 -7.08 7.74
C GLU A 191 -19.49 -7.50 8.98
N ILE A 192 -18.26 -7.03 9.11
CA ILE A 192 -17.40 -7.31 10.27
C ILE A 192 -18.02 -6.74 11.54
N GLY A 193 -18.51 -5.50 11.51
CA GLY A 193 -19.16 -4.87 12.68
C GLY A 193 -20.37 -5.67 13.18
N MET A 194 -21.19 -6.20 12.27
CA MET A 194 -22.33 -7.07 12.63
C MET A 194 -21.88 -8.37 13.30
N LYS A 195 -20.82 -9.01 12.78
CA LYS A 195 -20.25 -10.22 13.41
C LYS A 195 -19.61 -9.89 14.77
N ALA A 196 -18.86 -8.80 14.85
CA ALA A 196 -18.19 -8.34 16.07
C ALA A 196 -19.18 -8.00 17.20
N PHE A 197 -20.37 -7.51 16.87
CA PHE A 197 -21.45 -7.29 17.84
C PHE A 197 -21.92 -8.60 18.51
N GLN A 198 -21.87 -9.71 17.77
CA GLN A 198 -22.22 -11.04 18.30
C GLN A 198 -21.04 -11.70 19.01
N ASN A 199 -19.83 -11.56 18.44
CA ASN A 199 -18.59 -12.09 19.00
C ASN A 199 -17.41 -11.13 18.73
N PRO A 200 -16.89 -10.43 19.75
CA PRO A 200 -15.77 -9.49 19.61
C PRO A 200 -14.50 -10.08 18.98
N ASP A 201 -14.26 -11.38 19.10
CA ASP A 201 -13.07 -12.04 18.54
C ASP A 201 -13.04 -12.02 17.00
N GLU A 202 -14.19 -11.79 16.35
CA GLU A 202 -14.27 -11.57 14.89
C GLU A 202 -13.48 -10.33 14.46
N VAL A 203 -13.28 -9.36 15.35
CA VAL A 203 -12.36 -8.23 15.09
C VAL A 203 -10.92 -8.74 14.96
N GLY A 204 -10.48 -9.61 15.87
CA GLY A 204 -9.14 -10.18 15.85
C GLY A 204 -8.88 -11.03 14.61
N ALA A 205 -9.87 -11.84 14.22
CA ALA A 205 -9.80 -12.68 13.03
C ALA A 205 -9.62 -11.89 11.73
N ALA A 206 -10.20 -10.69 11.63
CA ALA A 206 -10.17 -9.87 10.42
C ALA A 206 -9.10 -8.76 10.43
N ALA A 207 -8.53 -8.42 11.60
CA ALA A 207 -7.78 -7.18 11.81
C ALA A 207 -6.67 -6.93 10.78
N VAL A 208 -5.75 -7.89 10.60
CA VAL A 208 -4.55 -7.69 9.76
C VAL A 208 -4.93 -7.57 8.28
N ASP A 209 -5.79 -8.45 7.79
CA ASP A 209 -6.27 -8.43 6.41
C ASP A 209 -7.07 -7.15 6.13
N TYR A 210 -7.92 -6.74 7.07
CA TYR A 210 -8.69 -5.50 6.98
C TYR A 210 -7.78 -4.26 6.93
N LEU A 211 -6.74 -4.20 7.77
CA LEU A 211 -5.74 -3.12 7.73
C LEU A 211 -5.05 -3.07 6.36
N ARG A 212 -4.72 -4.23 5.80
CA ARG A 212 -4.07 -4.31 4.49
C ARG A 212 -4.99 -3.85 3.36
N VAL A 213 -6.28 -4.19 3.41
CA VAL A 213 -7.31 -3.65 2.49
C VAL A 213 -7.42 -2.13 2.61
N CYS A 214 -7.49 -1.59 3.83
CA CYS A 214 -7.55 -0.14 4.06
C CYS A 214 -6.27 0.58 3.60
N GLY A 215 -5.09 -0.03 3.80
CA GLY A 215 -3.82 0.50 3.30
C GLY A 215 -3.81 0.61 1.78
N HIS A 216 -4.35 -0.39 1.09
CA HIS A 216 -4.52 -0.32 -0.37
C HIS A 216 -5.51 0.75 -0.82
N LEU A 217 -6.62 0.96 -0.10
CA LEU A 217 -7.57 2.05 -0.38
C LEU A 217 -6.87 3.42 -0.27
N VAL A 218 -6.11 3.63 0.80
CA VAL A 218 -5.35 4.87 1.02
C VAL A 218 -4.29 5.07 -0.07
N PHE A 219 -3.51 4.05 -0.39
CA PHE A 219 -2.50 4.16 -1.45
C PHE A 219 -3.13 4.36 -2.83
N ALA A 220 -4.23 3.68 -3.15
CA ALA A 220 -4.96 3.87 -4.41
C ALA A 220 -5.43 5.32 -4.57
N TYR A 221 -5.94 5.93 -3.49
CA TYR A 221 -6.30 7.35 -3.48
C TYR A 221 -5.11 8.26 -3.80
N PHE A 222 -3.96 8.07 -3.14
CA PHE A 222 -2.76 8.88 -3.42
C PHE A 222 -2.18 8.62 -4.81
N PHE A 223 -2.22 7.38 -5.31
CA PHE A 223 -1.80 7.07 -6.67
C PHE A 223 -2.70 7.72 -7.71
N ALA A 224 -4.02 7.70 -7.52
CA ALA A 224 -4.96 8.37 -8.41
C ALA A 224 -4.73 9.90 -8.42
N ARG A 225 -4.50 10.52 -7.24
CA ARG A 225 -4.11 11.94 -7.16
C ARG A 225 -2.81 12.25 -7.89
N MET A 226 -1.79 11.40 -7.75
CA MET A 226 -0.54 11.56 -8.50
C MET A 226 -0.73 11.35 -10.01
N ALA A 227 -1.58 10.41 -10.41
CA ALA A 227 -1.90 10.14 -11.81
C ALA A 227 -2.60 11.33 -12.45
N LYS A 228 -3.58 11.94 -11.77
CA LYS A 228 -4.24 13.18 -12.19
C LYS A 228 -3.22 14.27 -12.52
N VAL A 229 -2.34 14.58 -11.56
CA VAL A 229 -1.30 15.62 -11.77
C VAL A 229 -0.35 15.25 -12.91
N ALA A 230 -0.02 13.96 -13.08
CA ALA A 230 0.81 13.50 -14.17
C ALA A 230 0.12 13.62 -15.53
N LEU A 231 -1.20 13.40 -15.61
CA LEU A 231 -1.99 13.58 -16.82
C LEU A 231 -2.10 15.05 -17.21
N ASP A 232 -2.33 15.96 -16.25
CA ASP A 232 -2.30 17.41 -16.50
C ASP A 232 -0.96 17.90 -17.07
N LYS A 233 0.11 17.14 -16.81
CA LYS A 233 1.48 17.46 -17.22
C LYS A 233 2.01 16.51 -18.30
N LYS A 234 1.17 15.68 -18.92
CA LYS A 234 1.61 14.65 -19.88
C LYS A 234 2.33 15.23 -21.09
N ASP A 235 1.93 16.43 -21.52
CA ASP A 235 2.50 17.13 -22.69
C ASP A 235 3.71 18.02 -22.34
N SER A 236 4.15 18.03 -21.08
CA SER A 236 5.31 18.83 -20.65
C SER A 236 6.65 18.33 -21.19
N GLY A 237 6.71 17.09 -21.69
CA GLY A 237 7.95 16.40 -22.07
C GLY A 237 8.79 15.92 -20.87
N ASP A 238 8.38 16.19 -19.63
CA ASP A 238 9.09 15.74 -18.43
C ASP A 238 8.82 14.24 -18.17
N LYS A 239 9.91 13.46 -18.22
CA LYS A 239 9.90 12.01 -18.01
C LYS A 239 9.46 11.62 -16.60
N PHE A 240 9.51 12.53 -15.63
CA PHE A 240 9.02 12.28 -14.27
C PHE A 240 7.52 11.96 -14.28
N TYR A 241 6.70 12.76 -14.96
CA TYR A 241 5.25 12.56 -15.01
C TYR A 241 4.88 11.29 -15.79
N ALA A 242 5.59 11.01 -16.89
CA ALA A 242 5.43 9.74 -17.60
C ALA A 242 5.73 8.53 -16.69
N ALA A 243 6.81 8.60 -15.91
CA ALA A 243 7.16 7.53 -14.97
C ALA A 243 6.16 7.41 -13.80
N LYS A 244 5.60 8.53 -13.33
CA LYS A 244 4.54 8.55 -12.30
C LYS A 244 3.29 7.82 -12.78
N LEU A 245 2.84 8.12 -14.00
CA LEU A 245 1.67 7.49 -14.59
C LEU A 245 1.88 5.98 -14.79
N ILE A 246 3.05 5.56 -15.30
CA ILE A 246 3.40 4.14 -15.44
C ILE A 246 3.42 3.43 -14.08
N THR A 247 3.93 4.08 -13.03
CA THR A 247 3.97 3.50 -11.69
C THR A 247 2.57 3.37 -11.10
N ALA A 248 1.69 4.36 -11.30
CA ALA A 248 0.29 4.28 -10.90
C ALA A 248 -0.41 3.12 -11.60
N ARG A 249 -0.28 3.00 -12.92
CA ARG A 249 -0.84 1.87 -13.70
C ARG A 249 -0.36 0.51 -13.19
N PHE A 250 0.94 0.39 -12.90
CA PHE A 250 1.49 -0.82 -12.30
C PHE A 250 0.86 -1.12 -10.94
N TYR A 251 0.73 -0.11 -10.06
CA TYR A 251 0.12 -0.29 -8.74
C TYR A 251 -1.32 -0.82 -8.85
N PHE A 252 -2.15 -0.17 -9.65
CA PHE A 252 -3.55 -0.59 -9.86
C PHE A 252 -3.67 -1.97 -10.50
N ALA A 253 -2.79 -2.31 -11.46
CA ALA A 253 -2.86 -3.58 -12.17
C ALA A 253 -2.21 -4.78 -11.46
N LYS A 254 -1.20 -4.55 -10.59
CA LYS A 254 -0.37 -5.62 -10.03
C LYS A 254 -0.36 -5.71 -8.51
N LEU A 255 -0.68 -4.64 -7.80
CA LEU A 255 -0.65 -4.61 -6.33
C LEU A 255 -2.04 -4.51 -5.73
N LEU A 256 -2.90 -3.61 -6.24
CA LEU A 256 -4.28 -3.45 -5.77
C LEU A 256 -5.14 -4.74 -5.79
N PRO A 257 -4.96 -5.68 -6.75
CA PRO A 257 -5.76 -6.92 -6.78
C PRO A 257 -5.61 -7.81 -5.54
N GLU A 258 -4.57 -7.62 -4.72
CA GLU A 258 -4.38 -8.30 -3.43
C GLU A 258 -5.62 -8.17 -2.53
N THR A 259 -6.29 -7.01 -2.58
CA THR A 259 -7.50 -6.73 -1.80
C THR A 259 -8.62 -7.75 -2.02
N ALA A 260 -8.75 -8.33 -3.22
CA ALA A 260 -9.81 -9.29 -3.51
C ALA A 260 -9.67 -10.59 -2.70
N GLY A 261 -8.44 -11.05 -2.47
CA GLY A 261 -8.15 -12.20 -1.61
C GLY A 261 -8.38 -11.86 -0.14
N LEU A 262 -7.82 -10.73 0.31
CA LEU A 262 -7.93 -10.28 1.70
C LEU A 262 -9.38 -10.00 2.15
N ILE A 263 -10.23 -9.50 1.25
CA ILE A 263 -11.66 -9.32 1.54
C ILE A 263 -12.32 -10.69 1.77
N ARG A 264 -11.93 -11.74 1.03
CA ARG A 264 -12.47 -13.08 1.21
C ARG A 264 -12.00 -13.70 2.53
N THR A 265 -10.74 -13.51 2.91
CA THR A 265 -10.21 -14.03 4.18
C THR A 265 -10.88 -13.34 5.37
N CYS A 266 -11.06 -12.01 5.34
CA CYS A 266 -11.84 -11.29 6.36
C CYS A 266 -13.26 -11.87 6.52
N ARG A 267 -13.90 -12.24 5.40
CA ARG A 267 -15.26 -12.80 5.40
C ARG A 267 -15.34 -14.23 5.91
N ALA A 268 -14.25 -15.00 5.83
CA ALA A 268 -14.18 -16.35 6.39
C ALA A 268 -14.40 -16.34 7.92
N GLY A 269 -14.07 -15.22 8.58
CA GLY A 269 -14.36 -14.97 9.98
C GLY A 269 -13.56 -15.85 10.94
N LEU A 270 -13.99 -15.86 12.20
CA LEU A 270 -13.26 -16.49 13.29
C LEU A 270 -13.21 -18.02 13.23
N LYS A 271 -14.29 -18.66 12.76
CA LYS A 271 -14.49 -20.11 12.91
C LYS A 271 -13.28 -20.95 12.46
N PRO A 272 -12.70 -20.79 11.26
CA PRO A 272 -11.59 -21.64 10.82
C PRO A 272 -10.31 -21.47 11.66
N LEU A 273 -10.18 -20.38 12.41
CA LEU A 273 -9.03 -20.10 13.27
C LEU A 273 -9.16 -20.78 14.63
N MET A 274 -10.39 -20.89 15.15
CA MET A 274 -10.68 -21.38 16.50
C MET A 274 -11.20 -22.82 16.53
N GLU A 275 -11.37 -23.45 15.36
CA GLU A 275 -11.82 -24.85 15.24
C GLU A 275 -10.70 -25.84 15.60
N MET A 276 -9.43 -25.46 15.43
CA MET A 276 -8.29 -26.25 15.89
C MET A 276 -8.09 -26.04 17.39
N ASP A 277 -8.23 -27.11 18.17
CA ASP A 277 -7.87 -27.10 19.58
C ASP A 277 -6.38 -26.77 19.77
N GLU A 278 -6.06 -26.05 20.85
CA GLU A 278 -4.70 -25.60 21.14
C GLU A 278 -3.70 -26.77 21.21
N ALA A 279 -4.11 -27.93 21.74
CA ALA A 279 -3.22 -29.09 21.86
C ALA A 279 -2.87 -29.76 20.51
N LEU A 280 -3.49 -29.33 19.40
CA LEU A 280 -3.22 -29.83 18.05
C LEU A 280 -2.18 -29.00 17.28
N PHE A 281 -1.67 -27.90 17.86
CA PHE A 281 -0.57 -27.09 17.30
C PHE A 281 0.81 -27.61 17.72
#